data_AF-A0A098YNK5-F1
#
_entry.id   AF-A0A098YNK5-F1
#
_cell.length_a   1.000
_cell.length_b   1.000
_cell.length_c   1.000
_cell.angle_alpha   90.00
_cell.angle_beta   90.00
_cell.angle_gamma   90.00
#
_symmetry.space_group_name_H-M   'P 1'
#
loop_
_entity.id
_entity.type
_entity.pdbx_description
1 polymer ?
#
loop_
_entity_poly.entity_id
_entity_poly.type
_entity_poly.pdbx_seq_one_letter_code
_entity_poly.pdbx_strand_id
1 'polypeptide(L)'
;FGELEYCFNQYFSKYCAPIITKDYRYYHRKQNEEFHKAYNQTPAIIGAGSVFQGMIRVQTANVRAASEGKWSKKNLDAFINDVVKKIVSGKNFQNDWGNLIDRYRESLIAKLGTKGYLHVAEQLGKTEGQKFIDPAIHYGQLRFMELLKEHLARTDMPKSSMEYILKEGINNSIFMSLGSRFMRGR
;
A
#
# COMPACT_ATOMS: atom_id res chain seq x y z
N PHE A 1 4.46 12.23 22.44
CA PHE A 1 4.58 11.75 21.05
C PHE A 1 5.10 10.32 20.97
N GLY A 2 6.19 9.93 21.65
CA GLY A 2 6.73 8.56 21.56
C GLY A 2 5.73 7.43 21.84
N GLU A 3 4.83 7.59 22.82
CA GLU A 3 3.77 6.62 23.10
C GLU A 3 2.75 6.50 21.95
N LEU A 4 2.38 7.61 21.31
CA LEU A 4 1.47 7.59 20.16
C LEU A 4 2.13 6.94 18.94
N GLU A 5 3.42 7.20 18.72
CA GLU A 5 4.20 6.51 17.68
C GLU A 5 4.23 5.00 17.88
N TYR A 6 4.48 4.59 19.12
CA TYR A 6 4.43 3.19 19.49
C TYR A 6 3.04 2.59 19.21
N CYS A 7 1.96 3.29 19.56
CA CYS A 7 0.59 2.85 19.28
C CYS A 7 0.29 2.72 17.78
N PHE A 8 0.70 3.67 16.93
CA PHE A 8 0.56 3.56 15.48
C PHE A 8 1.29 2.32 14.94
N ASN A 9 2.52 2.08 15.40
CA ASN A 9 3.32 0.92 15.02
C ASN A 9 2.64 -0.38 15.42
N GLN A 10 2.27 -0.49 16.70
CA GLN A 10 1.63 -1.70 17.23
C GLN A 10 0.31 -1.99 16.52
N TYR A 11 -0.50 -0.96 16.28
CA TYR A 11 -1.76 -1.12 15.56
C TYR A 11 -1.53 -1.64 14.14
N PHE A 12 -0.62 -0.99 13.40
CA PHE A 12 -0.30 -1.40 12.04
C PHE A 12 0.24 -2.83 12.00
N SER A 13 1.23 -3.15 12.84
CA SER A 13 1.85 -4.48 12.90
C SER A 13 0.86 -5.57 13.26
N LYS A 14 -0.10 -5.29 14.16
CA LYS A 14 -1.07 -6.28 14.62
C LYS A 14 -2.24 -6.47 13.67
N TYR A 15 -2.74 -5.41 13.04
CA TYR A 15 -4.01 -5.45 12.30
C TYR A 15 -3.88 -5.19 10.79
N CYS A 16 -2.89 -4.41 10.35
CA CYS A 16 -2.72 -4.06 8.94
C CYS A 16 -1.73 -4.99 8.24
N ALA A 17 -0.54 -5.16 8.82
CA ALA A 17 0.54 -5.98 8.27
C ALA A 17 0.12 -7.43 7.93
N PRO A 18 -0.64 -8.15 8.77
CA PRO A 18 -1.07 -9.51 8.44
C PRO A 18 -2.00 -9.58 7.23
N ILE A 19 -2.86 -8.56 7.05
CA ILE A 19 -3.75 -8.45 5.89
C ILE A 19 -2.91 -8.26 4.62
N ILE A 20 -1.93 -7.36 4.67
CA ILE A 20 -1.03 -7.09 3.55
C ILE A 20 -0.26 -8.34 3.16
N THR A 21 0.36 -9.03 4.12
CA THR A 21 1.13 -10.25 3.85
C THR A 21 0.24 -11.37 3.30
N LYS A 22 -0.95 -11.56 3.87
CA LYS A 22 -1.90 -12.59 3.39
C LYS A 22 -2.34 -12.32 1.96
N ASP A 23 -2.75 -11.09 1.66
CA ASP A 23 -3.22 -10.73 0.33
C ASP A 23 -2.07 -10.75 -0.68
N TYR A 24 -0.85 -10.37 -0.30
CA TYR A 24 0.33 -10.46 -1.16
C TYR A 24 0.68 -11.90 -1.52
N ARG A 25 0.70 -12.81 -0.55
CA ARG A 25 0.93 -14.24 -0.79
C ARG A 25 -0.16 -14.84 -1.67
N TYR A 26 -1.42 -14.48 -1.42
CA TYR A 26 -2.54 -14.91 -2.23
C TYR A 26 -2.38 -14.44 -3.68
N TYR A 27 -2.02 -13.17 -3.86
CA TYR A 27 -1.80 -12.55 -5.15
C TYR A 27 -0.70 -13.26 -5.96
N HIS A 28 0.47 -13.48 -5.34
CA HIS A 28 1.58 -14.20 -5.97
C HIS A 28 1.24 -15.63 -6.32
N ARG A 29 0.57 -16.35 -5.42
CA ARG A 29 0.10 -17.70 -5.70
C ARG A 29 -0.80 -17.73 -6.94
N LYS A 30 -1.70 -16.74 -7.08
CA LYS A 30 -2.58 -16.65 -8.25
C LYS A 30 -1.85 -16.32 -9.54
N GLN A 31 -0.85 -15.43 -9.50
CA GLN A 31 0.00 -15.18 -10.66
C GLN A 31 0.79 -16.43 -11.07
N ASN A 32 1.28 -17.20 -10.10
CA ASN A 32 1.99 -18.44 -10.37
C ASN A 32 1.08 -19.55 -10.92
N GLU A 33 -0.16 -19.66 -10.42
CA GLU A 33 -1.19 -20.55 -10.98
C GLU A 33 -1.51 -20.20 -12.45
N GLU A 34 -1.65 -18.91 -12.78
CA GLU A 34 -1.87 -18.44 -14.15
C GLU A 34 -0.66 -18.70 -15.07
N PHE A 35 0.56 -18.46 -14.57
CA PHE A 35 1.79 -18.77 -15.28
C PHE A 35 1.90 -20.27 -15.58
N HIS A 36 1.70 -21.15 -14.58
CA HIS A 36 1.78 -22.59 -14.79
C HIS A 36 0.71 -23.10 -15.75
N LYS A 37 -0.51 -22.55 -15.68
CA LYS A 37 -1.56 -22.86 -16.67
C LYS A 37 -1.12 -22.48 -18.07
N ALA A 38 -0.61 -21.26 -18.27
CA ALA A 38 -0.09 -20.81 -19.55
C ALA A 38 1.07 -21.67 -20.03
N TYR A 39 2.03 -22.00 -19.16
CA TYR A 39 3.19 -22.83 -19.45
C TYR A 39 2.81 -24.25 -19.89
N ASN A 40 1.82 -24.86 -19.22
CA ASN A 40 1.31 -26.19 -19.57
C ASN A 40 0.54 -26.18 -20.90
N GLN A 41 -0.07 -25.05 -21.26
CA GLN A 41 -0.77 -24.86 -22.53
C GLN A 41 0.15 -24.41 -23.67
N THR A 42 1.40 -24.01 -23.38
CA THR A 42 2.41 -23.71 -24.40
C THR A 42 3.07 -25.02 -24.83
N PRO A 43 2.92 -25.44 -26.11
CA PRO A 43 3.53 -26.65 -26.62
C PRO A 43 5.05 -26.64 -26.41
N ALA A 44 5.63 -27.79 -26.05
CA ALA A 44 7.06 -27.97 -26.15
C ALA A 44 7.43 -28.00 -27.64
N ILE A 45 8.39 -27.18 -28.07
CA ILE A 45 8.91 -27.29 -29.44
C ILE A 45 9.81 -28.51 -29.46
N ILE A 46 9.29 -29.62 -29.97
CA ILE A 46 9.98 -30.89 -30.11
C ILE A 46 10.97 -30.75 -31.26
N GLY A 47 12.28 -30.66 -30.97
CA GLY A 47 13.31 -30.68 -32.01
C GLY A 47 14.68 -30.09 -31.67
N ALA A 48 14.80 -29.28 -30.61
CA ALA A 48 16.09 -28.71 -30.22
C ALA A 48 16.38 -29.01 -28.74
N GLY A 49 17.36 -29.87 -28.47
CA GLY A 49 17.84 -30.20 -27.12
C GLY A 49 18.63 -29.06 -26.46
N SER A 50 18.24 -27.80 -26.66
CA SER A 50 18.97 -26.63 -26.17
C SER A 50 18.20 -25.87 -25.09
N VAL A 51 18.94 -25.30 -24.13
CA VAL A 51 18.43 -24.43 -23.06
C VAL A 51 17.55 -23.28 -23.59
N PHE A 52 17.78 -22.89 -24.85
CA PHE A 52 17.02 -21.86 -25.56
C PHE A 52 15.51 -22.19 -25.67
N GLN A 53 15.16 -23.48 -25.78
CA GLN A 53 13.76 -23.91 -25.82
C GLN A 53 13.03 -23.70 -24.50
N GLY A 54 13.68 -24.03 -23.39
CA GLY A 54 13.15 -23.75 -22.06
C GLY A 54 12.89 -22.26 -21.86
N MET A 55 13.83 -21.42 -22.30
CA MET A 55 13.69 -19.95 -22.22
C MET A 55 12.53 -19.42 -23.08
N ILE A 56 12.40 -19.87 -24.33
CA ILE A 56 11.28 -19.47 -25.21
C ILE A 56 9.95 -19.86 -24.57
N ARG A 57 9.82 -21.10 -24.08
CA ARG A 57 8.57 -21.58 -23.49
C ARG A 57 8.17 -20.77 -22.26
N VAL A 58 9.13 -20.43 -21.39
CA VAL A 58 8.91 -19.55 -20.23
C VAL A 58 8.48 -18.16 -20.66
N GLN A 59 9.14 -17.56 -21.66
CA GLN A 59 8.77 -16.25 -22.18
C GLN A 59 7.36 -16.23 -22.78
N THR A 60 7.01 -17.22 -23.61
CA THR A 60 5.67 -17.34 -24.18
C THR A 60 4.61 -17.52 -23.09
N ALA A 61 4.88 -18.33 -22.07
CA ALA A 61 3.99 -18.51 -20.93
C ALA A 61 3.79 -17.21 -20.13
N ASN A 62 4.87 -16.44 -19.92
CA ASN A 62 4.81 -15.13 -19.26
C ASN A 62 3.97 -14.13 -20.06
N VAL A 63 4.20 -14.02 -21.37
CA VAL A 63 3.44 -13.12 -22.25
C VAL A 63 1.96 -13.50 -22.24
N ARG A 64 1.65 -14.79 -22.33
CA ARG A 64 0.27 -15.28 -22.32
C ARG A 64 -0.43 -15.06 -20.97
N ALA A 65 0.27 -15.35 -19.86
CA ALA A 65 -0.27 -15.06 -18.53
C ALA A 65 -0.53 -13.56 -18.36
N ALA A 66 0.39 -12.70 -18.80
CA ALA A 66 0.21 -11.24 -18.74
C ALA A 66 -0.93 -10.72 -19.66
N SER A 67 -1.19 -11.36 -20.80
CA SER A 67 -2.23 -10.92 -21.74
C SER A 67 -3.64 -11.47 -21.43
N GLU A 68 -3.74 -12.66 -20.83
CA GLU A 68 -5.01 -13.37 -20.60
C GLU A 68 -5.37 -13.47 -19.11
N GLY A 69 -4.37 -13.52 -18.23
CA GLY A 69 -4.54 -13.71 -16.79
C GLY A 69 -5.17 -12.53 -16.07
N LYS A 70 -6.07 -12.80 -15.13
CA LYS A 70 -6.69 -11.77 -14.30
C LYS A 70 -5.70 -11.22 -13.27
N TRP A 71 -4.85 -12.08 -12.73
CA TRP A 71 -3.91 -11.75 -11.66
C TRP A 71 -2.56 -11.30 -12.22
N SER A 72 -2.10 -11.92 -13.30
CA SER A 72 -0.86 -11.55 -13.99
C SER A 72 -0.93 -10.19 -14.70
N LYS A 73 -2.14 -9.65 -14.95
CA LYS A 73 -2.34 -8.27 -15.43
C LYS A 73 -2.21 -7.20 -14.35
N LYS A 74 -2.46 -7.57 -13.09
CA LYS A 74 -2.36 -6.61 -12.00
C LYS A 74 -0.87 -6.27 -11.80
N ASN A 75 -0.59 -5.00 -11.60
CA ASN A 75 0.73 -4.55 -11.18
C ASN A 75 0.74 -4.32 -9.66
N LEU A 76 1.91 -3.96 -9.15
CA LEU A 76 2.12 -3.72 -7.74
C LEU A 76 1.21 -2.61 -7.20
N ASP A 77 0.99 -1.53 -7.95
CA ASP A 77 0.11 -0.44 -7.54
C ASP A 77 -1.34 -0.87 -7.44
N ALA A 78 -1.82 -1.71 -8.36
CA ALA A 78 -3.16 -2.27 -8.31
C ALA A 78 -3.35 -3.12 -7.05
N PHE A 79 -2.35 -3.95 -6.71
CA PHE A 79 -2.35 -4.71 -5.46
C PHE A 79 -2.39 -3.79 -4.22
N ILE A 80 -1.52 -2.78 -4.18
CA ILE A 80 -1.42 -1.87 -3.03
C ILE A 80 -2.73 -1.07 -2.87
N ASN A 81 -3.31 -0.56 -3.96
CA ASN A 81 -4.59 0.13 -3.94
C ASN A 81 -5.72 -0.78 -3.40
N ASP A 82 -5.80 -2.03 -3.87
CA ASP A 82 -6.82 -2.98 -3.42
C ASP A 82 -6.71 -3.29 -1.92
N VAL A 83 -5.50 -3.58 -1.43
CA VAL A 83 -5.30 -3.94 -0.03
C VAL A 83 -5.45 -2.75 0.92
N VAL A 84 -4.98 -1.57 0.52
CA VAL A 84 -5.21 -0.35 1.31
C VAL A 84 -6.70 -0.04 1.35
N LYS A 85 -7.41 -0.06 0.22
CA LYS A 85 -8.87 0.15 0.18
C LYS A 85 -9.61 -0.80 1.10
N LYS A 86 -9.21 -2.08 1.11
CA LYS A 86 -9.75 -3.11 2.02
C LYS A 86 -9.52 -2.74 3.49
N ILE A 87 -8.30 -2.33 3.87
CA ILE A 87 -7.97 -1.94 5.25
C ILE A 87 -8.77 -0.70 5.67
N VAL A 88 -8.71 0.38 4.88
CA VAL A 88 -9.29 1.68 5.26
C VAL A 88 -10.82 1.71 5.22
N SER A 89 -11.44 0.75 4.53
CA SER A 89 -12.90 0.57 4.56
C SER A 89 -13.38 -0.20 5.79
N GLY A 90 -12.48 -0.83 6.56
CA GLY A 90 -12.83 -1.56 7.78
C GLY A 90 -13.25 -0.62 8.90
N LYS A 91 -14.39 -0.92 9.55
CA LYS A 91 -14.92 -0.12 10.66
C LYS A 91 -13.94 -0.03 11.84
N ASN A 92 -13.30 -1.15 12.20
CA ASN A 92 -12.31 -1.17 13.27
C ASN A 92 -11.12 -0.27 12.94
N PHE A 93 -10.62 -0.31 11.70
CA PHE A 93 -9.55 0.59 11.25
C PHE A 93 -9.97 2.06 11.39
N GLN A 94 -11.15 2.42 10.89
CA GLN A 94 -11.64 3.81 10.96
C GLN A 94 -11.74 4.31 12.42
N ASN A 95 -12.27 3.48 13.31
CA ASN A 95 -12.40 3.82 14.72
C ASN A 95 -11.04 3.91 15.41
N ASP A 96 -10.23 2.86 15.32
CA ASP A 96 -9.00 2.76 16.09
C ASP A 96 -7.93 3.72 15.57
N TRP A 97 -7.72 3.76 14.26
CA TRP A 97 -6.77 4.68 13.63
C TRP A 97 -7.24 6.14 13.75
N GLY A 98 -8.54 6.38 13.62
CA GLY A 98 -9.15 7.69 13.88
C GLY A 98 -8.90 8.17 15.32
N ASN A 99 -9.06 7.28 16.31
CA ASN A 99 -8.75 7.59 17.71
C ASN A 99 -7.27 7.93 17.93
N LEU A 100 -6.35 7.25 17.25
CA LEU A 100 -4.92 7.58 17.31
C LEU A 100 -4.64 8.96 16.71
N ILE A 101 -5.27 9.28 15.57
CA ILE A 101 -5.21 10.61 14.96
C ILE A 101 -5.77 11.68 15.90
N ASP A 102 -6.88 11.41 16.57
CA ASP A 102 -7.52 12.37 17.48
C ASP A 102 -6.64 12.66 18.70
N ARG A 103 -6.06 11.63 19.32
CA ARG A 103 -5.09 11.81 20.41
C ARG A 103 -3.83 12.55 19.97
N TYR A 104 -3.40 12.33 18.73
CA TYR A 104 -2.29 13.07 18.13
C TYR A 104 -2.66 14.54 17.91
N ARG A 105 -3.88 14.83 17.46
CA ARG A 105 -4.42 16.20 17.36
C ARG A 105 -4.41 16.90 18.71
N GLU A 106 -4.94 16.26 19.74
CA GLU A 106 -4.96 16.79 21.11
C GLU A 106 -3.54 17.12 21.59
N SER A 107 -2.58 16.22 21.33
CA SER A 107 -1.17 16.41 21.68
C SER A 107 -0.53 17.58 20.93
N LEU A 108 -0.86 17.77 19.64
CA LEU A 108 -0.38 18.90 18.85
C LEU A 108 -0.98 20.22 19.35
N ILE A 109 -2.28 20.26 19.63
CA ILE A 109 -2.94 21.46 20.16
C ILE A 109 -2.38 21.81 21.54
N ALA A 110 -2.16 20.83 22.42
CA ALA A 110 -1.56 21.07 23.73
C ALA A 110 -0.14 21.67 23.63
N LYS A 111 0.64 21.24 22.63
CA LYS A 111 2.01 21.73 22.42
C LYS A 111 2.08 23.09 21.71
N LEU A 112 1.23 23.32 20.72
CA LEU A 112 1.30 24.50 19.84
C LEU A 112 0.30 25.60 20.23
N GLY A 113 -0.68 25.27 21.07
CA GLY A 113 -1.91 26.05 21.23
C GLY A 113 -2.79 26.02 19.99
N THR A 114 -4.07 26.40 20.14
CA THR A 114 -5.03 26.41 19.03
C THR A 114 -4.59 27.30 17.87
N LYS A 115 -4.04 28.49 18.16
CA LYS A 115 -3.53 29.40 17.12
C LYS A 115 -2.35 28.80 16.36
N GLY A 116 -1.42 28.14 17.07
CA GLY A 116 -0.29 27.47 16.44
C GLY A 116 -0.73 26.29 15.58
N TYR A 117 -1.70 25.50 16.06
CA TYR A 117 -2.29 24.40 15.28
C TYR A 117 -2.94 24.89 13.98
N LEU A 118 -3.75 25.96 14.06
CA LEU A 118 -4.37 26.57 12.88
C LEU A 118 -3.33 27.16 11.91
N HIS A 119 -2.27 27.76 12.42
CA HIS A 119 -1.18 28.26 11.58
C HIS A 119 -0.52 27.11 10.81
N VAL A 120 -0.19 26.00 11.47
CA VAL A 120 0.36 24.81 10.80
C VAL A 120 -0.63 24.25 9.77
N ALA A 121 -1.92 24.21 10.10
CA ALA A 121 -2.96 23.74 9.20
C ALA A 121 -3.06 24.61 7.91
N GLU A 122 -2.90 25.93 8.04
CA GLU A 122 -2.88 26.86 6.92
C GLU A 122 -1.60 26.71 6.08
N GLN A 123 -0.45 26.56 6.72
CA GLN A 123 0.83 26.37 6.01
C GLN A 123 0.82 25.07 5.20
N LEU A 124 0.39 23.95 5.81
CA LEU A 124 0.21 22.68 5.12
C LEU A 124 -0.79 22.82 3.97
N GLY A 125 -1.91 23.52 4.20
CA GLY A 125 -2.86 23.85 3.14
C GLY A 125 -2.17 24.53 1.96
N LYS A 126 -1.47 25.64 2.20
CA LYS A 126 -0.79 26.42 1.14
C LYS A 126 0.19 25.58 0.33
N THR A 127 0.97 24.72 0.99
CA THR A 127 1.92 23.82 0.32
C THR A 127 1.22 22.83 -0.61
N GLU A 128 0.05 22.34 -0.23
CA GLU A 128 -0.73 21.33 -0.98
C GLU A 128 -1.80 21.96 -1.89
N GLY A 129 -1.81 23.28 -2.04
CA GLY A 129 -2.80 24.01 -2.85
C GLY A 129 -4.22 24.02 -2.26
N GLN A 130 -4.37 23.80 -0.96
CA GLN A 130 -5.63 23.83 -0.21
C GLN A 130 -5.67 25.00 0.79
N LYS A 131 -6.86 25.42 1.23
CA LYS A 131 -6.97 26.50 2.23
C LYS A 131 -6.47 26.06 3.62
N PHE A 132 -6.84 24.85 4.01
CA PHE A 132 -6.49 24.25 5.30
C PHE A 132 -6.40 22.74 5.15
N ILE A 133 -5.37 22.15 5.75
CA ILE A 133 -5.25 20.70 5.93
C ILE A 133 -5.07 20.44 7.41
N ASP A 134 -5.86 19.53 7.99
CA ASP A 134 -5.73 19.15 9.39
C ASP A 134 -4.37 18.45 9.62
N PRO A 135 -3.46 19.02 10.43
CA PRO A 135 -2.12 18.47 10.63
C PRO A 135 -2.11 17.04 11.17
N ALA A 136 -3.07 16.67 12.03
CA ALA A 136 -3.12 15.34 12.60
C ALA A 136 -3.61 14.29 11.60
N ILE A 137 -4.58 14.63 10.75
CA ILE A 137 -5.03 13.76 9.65
C ILE A 137 -3.88 13.57 8.65
N HIS A 138 -3.23 14.67 8.25
CA HIS A 138 -2.09 14.64 7.34
C HIS A 138 -0.98 13.72 7.88
N TYR A 139 -0.65 13.86 9.16
CA TYR A 139 0.31 13.00 9.83
C TYR A 139 -0.12 11.53 9.84
N GLY A 140 -1.36 11.22 10.22
CA GLY A 140 -1.88 9.86 10.26
C GLY A 140 -1.87 9.18 8.88
N GLN A 141 -2.07 9.94 7.80
CA GLN A 141 -1.94 9.45 6.42
C GLN A 141 -0.48 9.12 6.10
N LEU A 142 0.44 10.07 6.33
CA LEU A 142 1.87 9.87 6.09
C LEU A 142 2.41 8.68 6.89
N ARG A 143 2.03 8.56 8.16
CA ARG A 143 2.49 7.48 9.04
C ARG A 143 2.00 6.12 8.58
N PHE A 144 0.74 6.00 8.17
CA PHE A 144 0.23 4.76 7.59
C PHE A 144 1.00 4.36 6.34
N MET A 145 1.27 5.34 5.47
CA MET A 145 2.01 5.12 4.23
C MET A 145 3.47 4.70 4.46
N GLU A 146 4.13 5.30 5.45
CA GLU A 146 5.49 4.93 5.85
C GLU A 146 5.54 3.49 6.34
N LEU A 147 4.64 3.11 7.24
CA LEU A 147 4.54 1.75 7.77
C LEU A 147 4.20 0.71 6.69
N LEU A 148 3.35 1.09 5.74
CA LEU A 148 3.08 0.28 4.55
C LEU A 148 4.36 0.05 3.73
N LYS A 149 5.12 1.10 3.43
CA LYS A 149 6.38 0.99 2.67
C LYS A 149 7.40 0.12 3.40
N GLU A 150 7.58 0.35 4.71
CA GLU A 150 8.47 -0.47 5.54
C GLU A 150 8.08 -1.95 5.53
N HIS A 151 6.79 -2.24 5.66
CA HIS A 151 6.29 -3.61 5.67
C HIS A 151 6.47 -4.29 4.31
N LEU A 152 6.16 -3.58 3.22
CA LEU A 152 6.35 -4.09 1.86
C LEU A 152 7.84 -4.34 1.55
N ALA A 153 8.74 -3.48 2.04
CA ALA A 153 10.18 -3.66 1.90
C ALA A 153 10.73 -4.88 2.67
N ARG A 154 10.06 -5.30 3.75
CA ARG A 154 10.41 -6.51 4.53
C ARG A 154 9.71 -7.78 4.03
N THR A 155 8.71 -7.65 3.17
CA THR A 155 8.04 -8.80 2.55
C THR A 155 8.95 -9.37 1.46
N ASP A 156 8.81 -10.64 1.05
CA ASP A 156 9.59 -11.35 -0.01
C ASP A 156 9.42 -10.73 -1.43
N MET A 157 9.45 -9.41 -1.53
CA MET A 157 9.20 -8.65 -2.73
C MET A 157 10.48 -8.51 -3.55
N PRO A 158 10.42 -8.62 -4.90
CA PRO A 158 11.58 -8.40 -5.75
C PRO A 158 12.20 -7.01 -5.51
N LYS A 159 13.53 -6.93 -5.48
CA LYS A 159 14.26 -5.67 -5.23
C LYS A 159 13.85 -4.52 -6.17
N SER A 160 13.55 -4.82 -7.44
CA SER A 160 13.07 -3.82 -8.40
C SER A 160 11.70 -3.24 -8.05
N SER A 161 10.79 -4.08 -7.52
CA SER A 161 9.48 -3.65 -7.00
C SER A 161 9.61 -2.81 -5.72
N MET A 162 10.58 -3.13 -4.87
CA MET A 162 10.91 -2.32 -3.69
C MET A 162 11.46 -0.95 -4.08
N GLU A 163 12.39 -0.89 -5.03
CA GLU A 163 12.99 0.36 -5.49
C GLU A 163 11.95 1.27 -6.17
N TYR A 164 10.98 0.69 -6.89
CA TYR A 164 9.82 1.40 -7.43
C TYR A 164 8.91 2.01 -6.34
N ILE A 165 8.52 1.22 -5.33
CA ILE A 165 7.70 1.70 -4.19
C ILE A 165 8.34 2.90 -3.48
N LEU A 166 9.67 2.84 -3.33
CA LEU A 166 10.43 3.87 -2.64
C LEU A 166 10.57 5.16 -3.47
N LYS A 167 10.62 5.07 -4.80
CA LYS A 167 10.85 6.20 -5.71
C LYS A 167 9.58 6.87 -6.26
N GLU A 168 8.56 6.11 -6.67
CA GLU A 168 7.49 6.66 -7.54
C GLU A 168 6.11 6.87 -6.89
N GLY A 169 5.95 6.47 -5.63
CA GLY A 169 4.84 6.99 -4.84
C GLY A 169 3.53 6.22 -4.98
N ILE A 170 3.21 5.54 -3.89
CA ILE A 170 1.86 5.07 -3.52
C ILE A 170 0.92 6.29 -3.25
N ASN A 171 1.27 7.49 -3.70
CA ASN A 171 1.05 8.71 -2.92
C ASN A 171 -0.33 9.36 -3.10
N ASN A 172 -0.92 9.54 -4.28
CA ASN A 172 -2.12 10.39 -4.35
C ASN A 172 -3.45 9.67 -4.10
N SER A 173 -3.71 8.53 -4.73
CA SER A 173 -5.01 7.83 -4.60
C SER A 173 -5.25 7.33 -3.17
N ILE A 174 -4.22 6.76 -2.55
CA ILE A 174 -4.28 6.20 -1.21
C ILE A 174 -4.36 7.30 -0.17
N PHE A 175 -3.56 8.35 -0.31
CA PHE A 175 -3.61 9.51 0.57
C PHE A 175 -5.00 10.15 0.53
N MET A 176 -5.56 10.41 -0.66
CA MET A 176 -6.93 10.92 -0.80
C MET A 176 -7.96 9.96 -0.19
N SER A 177 -7.82 8.64 -0.37
CA SER A 177 -8.74 7.66 0.20
C SER A 177 -8.73 7.67 1.73
N LEU A 178 -7.54 7.79 2.34
CA LEU A 178 -7.35 7.84 3.78
C LEU A 178 -7.96 9.12 4.35
N GLY A 179 -7.64 10.28 3.77
CA GLY A 179 -8.16 11.58 4.21
C GLY A 179 -9.68 11.65 4.14
N SER A 180 -10.26 11.17 3.02
CA SER A 180 -11.71 11.10 2.84
C SER A 180 -12.41 10.20 3.85
N ARG A 181 -11.73 9.20 4.42
CA ARG A 181 -12.33 8.27 5.39
C ARG A 181 -12.24 8.82 6.81
N PHE A 182 -11.13 9.46 7.16
CA PHE A 182 -10.97 10.12 8.46
C PHE A 182 -11.89 11.35 8.62
N MET A 183 -12.23 12.03 7.52
CA MET A 183 -13.17 13.16 7.54
C MET A 183 -14.64 12.73 7.64
N ARG A 184 -15.00 11.51 7.21
CA ARG A 184 -16.40 11.02 7.18
C ARG A 184 -16.83 10.24 8.42
N GLY A 185 -15.89 9.81 9.26
CA GLY A 185 -16.18 9.11 10.52
C GLY A 185 -16.52 10.03 11.69
N ARG A 186 -16.79 11.32 11.41
CA ARG A 186 -17.08 12.38 12.39
C ARG A 186 -18.46 12.96 12.14
#